data_AF-A0A1D6G509-F1
#
_entry.id   AF-A0A1D6G509-F1
#
_cell.length_a   1.000
_cell.length_b   1.000
_cell.length_c   1.000
_cell.angle_alpha   90.00
_cell.angle_beta   90.00
_cell.angle_gamma   90.00
#
_symmetry.space_group_name_H-M   'P 1'
#
loop_
_entity.id
_entity.type
_entity.pdbx_description
1 polymer ?
#
loop_
_entity_poly.entity_id
_entity_poly.type
_entity_poly.pdbx_seq_one_letter_code
_entity_poly.pdbx_strand_id
1 'polypeptide(L)'
;MAAPRKGTATPLGTVFSPEETKRAVARVAESVAGRRAELARLQGFAADNAALVSLVNRLPDELSHDIMVPFGGAAFFPGRLIHTNELLVLLGEGYYAERSAKQTTNILHRRGQELEAQVEAMKATIADLEAEAKFFEFTATEASVGLLSYWFCIYE
;
A
#
# COMPACT_ATOMS: atom_id res chain seq x y z
N MET A 1 39.07 -23.73 39.34
CA MET A 1 38.40 -22.44 39.03
C MET A 1 38.74 -22.10 37.58
N ALA A 2 37.77 -22.15 36.67
CA ALA A 2 37.99 -21.86 35.25
C ALA A 2 38.03 -20.34 35.02
N ALA A 3 39.03 -19.86 34.29
CA ALA A 3 39.20 -18.43 33.99
C ALA A 3 38.03 -17.91 33.13
N PRO A 4 37.57 -16.66 33.34
CA PRO A 4 36.48 -16.09 32.56
C PRO A 4 36.92 -15.93 31.11
N ARG A 5 36.19 -16.56 30.17
CA ARG A 5 36.38 -16.35 28.74
C ARG A 5 36.03 -14.91 28.39
N LYS A 6 37.03 -14.09 28.08
CA LYS A 6 36.83 -12.75 27.52
C LYS A 6 36.29 -12.91 26.09
N GLY A 7 35.06 -12.47 25.85
CA GLY A 7 34.49 -12.41 24.50
C GLY A 7 35.24 -11.38 23.65
N THR A 8 35.50 -11.71 22.39
CA THR A 8 36.10 -10.78 21.43
C THR A 8 34.97 -9.92 20.85
N ALA A 9 34.98 -8.61 21.12
CA ALA A 9 34.01 -7.68 20.56
C ALA A 9 34.53 -7.19 19.20
N THR A 10 33.82 -7.53 18.12
CA THR A 10 34.11 -7.03 16.78
C THR A 10 33.50 -5.62 16.63
N PRO A 11 34.27 -4.58 16.28
CA PRO A 11 33.73 -3.22 16.14
C PRO A 11 32.69 -3.16 15.01
N LEU A 12 31.56 -2.47 15.25
CA LEU A 12 30.46 -2.37 14.27
C LEU A 12 30.92 -1.88 12.88
N GLY A 13 31.86 -0.93 12.81
CA GLY A 13 32.39 -0.40 11.56
C GLY A 13 33.22 -1.39 10.73
N THR A 14 33.56 -2.56 11.27
CA THR A 14 34.19 -3.66 10.52
C THR A 14 33.17 -4.63 9.92
N VAL A 15 31.92 -4.60 10.40
CA VAL A 15 30.81 -5.45 9.94
C VAL A 15 29.96 -4.76 8.88
N PHE A 16 29.88 -3.42 8.92
CA PHE A 16 29.10 -2.62 7.97
C PHE A 16 30.00 -1.63 7.23
N SER A 17 30.28 -1.89 5.95
CA SER A 17 30.93 -0.91 5.09
C SER A 17 29.97 0.24 4.77
N PRO A 18 30.40 1.51 4.80
CA PRO A 18 29.55 2.65 4.45
C PRO A 18 28.86 2.51 3.08
N GLU A 19 29.53 1.88 2.12
CA GLU A 19 28.99 1.64 0.78
C GLU A 19 27.97 0.50 0.73
N GLU A 20 28.04 -0.46 1.66
CA GLU A 20 27.03 -1.52 1.79
C GLU A 20 25.78 -0.98 2.47
N THR A 21 25.93 -0.14 3.51
CA THR A 21 24.79 0.54 4.16
C THR A 21 24.06 1.46 3.18
N LYS A 22 24.78 2.28 2.40
CA LYS A 22 24.15 3.13 1.36
C LYS A 22 23.37 2.31 0.33
N ARG A 23 23.93 1.19 -0.12
CA ARG A 23 23.26 0.29 -1.07
C ARG A 23 22.02 -0.38 -0.46
N ALA A 24 22.09 -0.78 0.81
CA ALA A 24 20.96 -1.35 1.53
C ALA A 24 19.82 -0.33 1.68
N VAL A 25 20.13 0.90 2.12
CA VAL A 25 19.16 1.99 2.25
C VAL A 25 18.52 2.33 0.90
N ALA A 26 19.32 2.42 -0.18
CA ALA A 26 18.80 2.68 -1.52
C ALA A 26 17.80 1.60 -2.00
N ARG A 27 18.11 0.32 -1.75
CA ARG A 27 17.21 -0.81 -2.08
C ARG A 27 15.89 -0.74 -1.30
N VAL A 28 15.95 -0.39 -0.02
CA VAL A 28 14.76 -0.24 0.81
C VAL A 28 13.92 0.95 0.32
N ALA A 29 14.56 2.07 -0.02
CA ALA A 29 13.89 3.25 -0.56
C ALA A 29 13.15 2.97 -1.87
N GLU A 30 13.76 2.21 -2.79
CA GLU A 30 13.10 1.76 -4.02
C GLU A 30 11.89 0.86 -3.72
N SER A 31 12.03 -0.07 -2.78
CA SER A 31 10.96 -0.97 -2.36
C SER A 31 9.79 -0.22 -1.70
N VAL A 32 10.08 0.82 -0.92
CA VAL A 32 9.09 1.73 -0.32
C VAL A 32 8.39 2.54 -1.41
N ALA A 33 9.12 3.07 -2.40
CA ALA A 33 8.53 3.82 -3.50
C ALA A 33 7.52 2.97 -4.29
N GLY A 34 7.88 1.73 -4.63
CA GLY A 34 6.99 0.79 -5.30
C GLY A 34 5.73 0.48 -4.48
N ARG A 35 5.89 0.24 -3.16
CA ARG A 35 4.75 -0.03 -2.26
C ARG A 35 3.85 1.19 -2.08
N ARG A 36 4.41 2.40 -2.05
CA ARG A 36 3.62 3.65 -2.00
C ARG A 36 2.79 3.85 -3.26
N ALA A 37 3.33 3.52 -4.43
CA ALA A 37 2.57 3.55 -5.68
C ALA A 37 1.40 2.55 -5.65
N GLU A 38 1.65 1.33 -5.14
CA GLU A 38 0.59 0.33 -4.98
C GLU A 38 -0.45 0.74 -3.93
N LEU A 39 -0.02 1.32 -2.81
CA LEU A 39 -0.92 1.88 -1.80
C LEU A 39 -1.84 2.94 -2.41
N ALA A 40 -1.29 3.86 -3.22
CA ALA A 40 -2.09 4.88 -3.90
C ALA A 40 -3.13 4.26 -4.86
N ARG A 41 -2.75 3.19 -5.57
CA ARG A 41 -3.66 2.42 -6.43
C ARG A 41 -4.80 1.78 -5.64
N LEU A 42 -4.49 1.12 -4.51
CA LEU A 42 -5.48 0.51 -3.62
C LEU A 42 -6.43 1.56 -3.01
N GLN A 43 -5.91 2.71 -2.63
CA GLN A 43 -6.72 3.84 -2.15
C GLN A 43 -7.66 4.37 -3.24
N GLY A 44 -7.19 4.43 -4.49
CA GLY A 44 -8.04 4.74 -5.65
C GLY A 44 -9.21 3.76 -5.78
N PHE A 45 -8.93 2.45 -5.73
CA PHE A 45 -9.97 1.43 -5.78
C PHE A 45 -10.96 1.51 -4.60
N ALA A 46 -10.49 1.84 -3.39
CA ALA A 46 -11.37 2.04 -2.24
C ALA A 46 -12.31 3.24 -2.45
N ALA A 47 -11.80 4.35 -2.99
CA ALA A 47 -12.58 5.53 -3.32
C ALA A 47 -13.62 5.24 -4.41
N ASP A 48 -13.23 4.54 -5.48
CA ASP A 48 -14.13 4.13 -6.56
C ASP A 48 -15.24 3.20 -6.03
N ASN A 49 -14.89 2.25 -5.17
CA ASN A 49 -15.88 1.35 -4.55
C ASN A 49 -16.87 2.11 -3.66
N ALA A 50 -16.40 3.09 -2.87
CA ALA A 50 -17.28 3.95 -2.09
C ALA A 50 -18.23 4.78 -2.97
N ALA A 51 -17.73 5.34 -4.07
CA ALA A 51 -18.56 6.06 -5.04
C ALA A 51 -19.60 5.13 -5.69
N LEU A 52 -19.24 3.89 -6.01
CA LEU A 52 -20.18 2.89 -6.52
C LEU A 52 -21.27 2.54 -5.50
N VAL A 53 -20.93 2.39 -4.21
CA VAL A 53 -21.94 2.18 -3.15
C VAL A 53 -22.96 3.32 -3.13
N SER A 54 -22.49 4.57 -3.17
CA SER A 54 -23.37 5.74 -3.18
C SER A 54 -24.21 5.84 -4.46
N LEU A 55 -23.70 5.41 -5.60
CA LEU A 55 -24.45 5.38 -6.86
C LEU A 55 -25.54 4.30 -6.84
N VAL A 56 -25.14 3.06 -6.51
CA VAL A 56 -26.04 1.90 -6.48
C VAL A 56 -27.18 2.10 -5.49
N ASN A 57 -26.93 2.77 -4.36
CA ASN A 57 -28.00 3.08 -3.41
C ASN A 57 -29.02 4.11 -3.94
N ARG A 58 -28.61 5.03 -4.82
CA ARG A 58 -29.49 6.09 -5.35
C ARG A 58 -30.22 5.70 -6.63
N LEU A 59 -29.67 4.77 -7.41
CA LEU A 59 -30.27 4.36 -8.68
C LEU A 59 -31.77 3.98 -8.54
N PRO A 60 -32.19 3.18 -7.53
CA PRO A 60 -33.58 2.78 -7.36
C PRO A 60 -34.52 3.88 -6.87
N ASP A 61 -34.03 5.06 -6.51
CA ASP A 61 -34.87 6.18 -6.04
C ASP A 61 -35.79 6.73 -7.15
N GLU A 62 -35.39 6.50 -8.41
CA GLU A 62 -36.19 6.82 -9.59
C GLU A 62 -36.35 5.59 -10.49
N LEU A 63 -37.49 5.51 -11.18
CA LEU A 63 -37.77 4.41 -12.12
C LEU A 63 -36.86 4.46 -13.36
N SER A 64 -36.35 5.65 -13.70
CA SER A 64 -35.48 5.85 -14.84
C SER A 64 -34.63 7.11 -14.72
N HIS A 65 -33.42 7.10 -15.29
CA HIS A 65 -32.50 8.24 -15.32
C HIS A 65 -32.11 8.57 -16.75
N ASP A 66 -32.25 9.82 -17.20
CA ASP A 66 -31.72 10.24 -18.49
C ASP A 66 -30.18 10.35 -18.41
N ILE A 67 -29.47 9.70 -19.34
CA ILE A 67 -28.01 9.61 -19.35
C ILE A 67 -27.44 9.81 -20.75
N MET A 68 -26.15 10.16 -20.81
CA MET A 68 -25.37 10.12 -22.04
C MET A 68 -24.65 8.77 -22.11
N VAL A 69 -25.12 7.87 -22.97
CA VAL A 69 -24.54 6.54 -23.15
C VAL A 69 -23.26 6.65 -23.98
N PRO A 70 -22.10 6.22 -23.46
CA PRO A 70 -20.85 6.23 -24.22
C PRO A 70 -20.92 5.20 -25.35
N PHE A 71 -20.51 5.61 -26.55
CA PHE A 71 -20.44 4.76 -27.74
C PHE A 71 -19.07 4.92 -28.41
N GLY A 72 -18.18 3.94 -28.18
CA GLY A 72 -16.79 4.04 -28.59
C GLY A 72 -15.99 5.07 -27.78
N GLY A 73 -14.81 5.46 -28.27
CA GLY A 73 -13.87 6.28 -27.50
C GLY A 73 -14.16 7.79 -27.45
N ALA A 74 -15.07 8.31 -28.27
CA ALA A 74 -15.26 9.75 -28.42
C ALA A 74 -16.72 10.21 -28.66
N ALA A 75 -17.70 9.31 -28.66
CA ALA A 75 -19.09 9.66 -28.94
C ALA A 75 -20.03 9.27 -27.78
N PHE A 76 -21.10 10.04 -27.63
CA PHE A 76 -22.15 9.83 -26.65
C PHE A 76 -23.52 9.99 -27.30
N PHE A 77 -24.47 9.14 -26.94
CA PHE A 77 -25.87 9.23 -27.36
C PHE A 77 -26.78 9.53 -26.18
N PRO A 78 -27.83 10.37 -26.35
CA PRO A 78 -28.85 10.51 -25.33
C PRO A 78 -29.57 9.16 -25.17
N GLY A 79 -29.71 8.73 -23.93
CA GLY A 79 -30.37 7.49 -23.56
C GLY A 79 -30.98 7.58 -22.18
N ARG A 80 -31.57 6.46 -21.73
CA ARG A 80 -32.23 6.37 -20.44
C ARG A 80 -31.94 5.03 -19.80
N LEU A 81 -31.52 5.05 -18.54
CA LEU A 81 -31.49 3.87 -17.70
C LEU A 81 -32.91 3.50 -17.32
N ILE A 82 -33.28 2.25 -17.57
CA ILE A 82 -34.52 1.62 -17.11
C ILE A 82 -34.14 0.38 -16.27
N HIS A 83 -35.05 -0.09 -15.43
CA HIS A 83 -34.79 -1.19 -14.47
C HIS A 83 -33.64 -0.86 -13.50
N THR A 84 -33.72 0.29 -12.85
CA THR A 84 -32.66 0.86 -12.00
C THR A 84 -32.27 0.01 -10.77
N ASN A 85 -33.08 -0.99 -10.43
CA ASN A 85 -32.79 -1.96 -9.37
C ASN A 85 -32.15 -3.26 -9.89
N GLU A 86 -32.00 -3.47 -11.19
CA GLU A 86 -31.41 -4.67 -11.80
C GLU A 86 -30.00 -4.36 -12.30
N LEU A 87 -28.98 -5.01 -11.72
CA LEU A 87 -27.58 -4.74 -12.00
C LEU A 87 -26.84 -6.03 -12.35
N LEU A 88 -26.03 -5.97 -13.41
CA LEU A 88 -25.11 -7.06 -13.75
C LEU A 88 -23.80 -6.89 -12.99
N VAL A 89 -23.49 -7.83 -12.09
CA VAL A 89 -22.32 -7.76 -11.21
C VAL A 89 -21.31 -8.84 -11.58
N LEU A 90 -20.06 -8.44 -11.83
CA LEU A 90 -18.92 -9.36 -11.94
C LEU A 90 -18.61 -9.95 -10.56
N LEU A 91 -18.69 -11.27 -10.40
CA LEU A 91 -18.37 -11.98 -9.16
C LEU A 91 -16.91 -12.43 -9.08
N GLY A 92 -16.25 -12.60 -10.23
CA GLY A 92 -14.85 -13.01 -10.37
C GLY A 92 -14.66 -13.85 -11.63
N GLU A 93 -13.45 -13.89 -12.20
CA GLU A 93 -13.07 -14.79 -13.32
C GLU A 93 -14.04 -14.77 -14.53
N GLY A 94 -14.64 -13.62 -14.82
CA GLY A 94 -15.61 -13.47 -15.92
C GLY A 94 -17.02 -14.03 -15.62
N TYR A 95 -17.30 -14.47 -14.39
CA TYR A 95 -18.66 -14.84 -13.97
C TYR A 95 -19.46 -13.62 -13.58
N TYR A 96 -20.60 -13.43 -14.26
CA TYR A 96 -21.54 -12.36 -13.99
C TYR A 96 -22.85 -12.90 -13.43
N ALA A 97 -23.50 -12.13 -12.57
CA ALA A 97 -24.84 -12.43 -12.08
C ALA A 97 -25.68 -11.17 -12.01
N GLU A 98 -26.95 -11.28 -12.38
CA GLU A 98 -27.95 -10.26 -12.10
C GLU A 98 -28.23 -10.20 -10.61
N ARG A 99 -28.21 -8.99 -10.06
CA ARG A 99 -28.41 -8.71 -8.64
C ARG A 99 -29.28 -7.47 -8.48
N SER A 100 -30.02 -7.45 -7.38
CA SER A 100 -30.71 -6.21 -7.01
C SER A 100 -29.71 -5.13 -6.59
N ALA A 101 -30.11 -3.86 -6.60
CA ALA A 101 -29.29 -2.77 -6.06
C ALA A 101 -28.88 -3.05 -4.61
N LYS A 102 -29.83 -3.52 -3.78
CA LYS A 102 -29.56 -3.92 -2.39
C LYS A 102 -28.51 -5.03 -2.28
N GLN A 103 -28.61 -6.08 -3.09
CA GLN A 103 -27.63 -7.17 -3.09
C GLN A 103 -26.25 -6.69 -3.56
N THR A 104 -26.22 -5.82 -4.56
CA THR A 104 -25.00 -5.22 -5.12
C THR A 104 -24.30 -4.36 -4.07
N THR A 105 -25.02 -3.52 -3.34
CA THR A 105 -24.49 -2.75 -2.21
C THR A 105 -23.83 -3.65 -1.17
N ASN A 106 -24.44 -4.78 -0.81
CA ASN A 106 -23.83 -5.73 0.14
C ASN A 106 -22.52 -6.35 -0.40
N ILE A 107 -22.43 -6.60 -1.71
CA ILE A 107 -21.20 -7.08 -2.34
C ILE A 107 -20.12 -5.99 -2.28
N LEU A 108 -20.46 -4.75 -2.64
CA LEU A 108 -19.55 -3.62 -2.62
C LEU A 108 -19.06 -3.29 -1.20
N HIS A 109 -19.89 -3.44 -0.17
CA HIS A 109 -19.45 -3.27 1.22
C HIS A 109 -18.38 -4.28 1.62
N ARG A 110 -18.56 -5.56 1.29
CA ARG A 110 -17.55 -6.59 1.56
C ARG A 110 -16.24 -6.31 0.82
N ARG A 111 -16.32 -5.90 -0.46
CA ARG A 111 -15.14 -5.47 -1.23
C ARG A 111 -14.45 -4.26 -0.61
N GLY A 112 -15.22 -3.30 -0.10
CA GLY A 112 -14.69 -2.15 0.61
C GLY A 112 -13.88 -2.56 1.84
N GLN A 113 -14.40 -3.47 2.65
CA GLN A 113 -13.69 -4.02 3.82
C GLN A 113 -12.41 -4.76 3.43
N GLU A 114 -12.43 -5.55 2.34
CA GLU A 114 -11.25 -6.23 1.81
C GLU A 114 -10.19 -5.22 1.31
N LEU A 115 -10.61 -4.14 0.66
CA LEU A 115 -9.71 -3.07 0.20
C LEU A 115 -9.11 -2.29 1.37
N GLU A 116 -9.91 -1.96 2.39
CA GLU A 116 -9.43 -1.30 3.61
C GLU A 116 -8.39 -2.17 4.34
N ALA A 117 -8.64 -3.47 4.48
CA ALA A 117 -7.68 -4.40 5.06
C ALA A 117 -6.36 -4.45 4.25
N GLN A 118 -6.43 -4.45 2.91
CA GLN A 118 -5.25 -4.41 2.05
C GLN A 118 -4.48 -3.09 2.19
N VAL A 119 -5.18 -1.95 2.28
CA VAL A 119 -4.59 -0.63 2.50
C VAL A 119 -3.83 -0.59 3.83
N GLU A 120 -4.44 -1.06 4.91
CA GLU A 120 -3.79 -1.08 6.23
C GLU A 120 -2.59 -2.04 6.27
N ALA A 121 -2.69 -3.22 5.68
CA ALA A 121 -1.56 -4.14 5.56
C ALA A 121 -0.39 -3.54 4.75
N MET A 122 -0.69 -2.81 3.67
CA MET A 122 0.33 -2.15 2.85
C MET A 122 1.00 -1.00 3.61
N LYS A 123 0.23 -0.20 4.36
CA LYS A 123 0.77 0.86 5.23
C LYS A 123 1.70 0.30 6.30
N ALA A 124 1.30 -0.78 6.97
CA ALA A 124 2.14 -1.46 7.96
C ALA A 124 3.47 -1.92 7.34
N THR A 125 3.40 -2.57 6.17
CA THR A 125 4.59 -3.01 5.44
C THR A 125 5.54 -1.85 5.08
N ILE A 126 4.99 -0.71 4.68
CA ILE A 126 5.79 0.49 4.39
C ILE A 126 6.45 1.01 5.66
N ALA A 127 5.71 1.08 6.78
CA ALA A 127 6.25 1.55 8.05
C ALA A 127 7.39 0.66 8.56
N ASP A 128 7.28 -0.65 8.42
CA ASP A 128 8.33 -1.61 8.80
C ASP A 128 9.61 -1.40 7.98
N LEU A 129 9.47 -1.24 6.66
CA LEU A 129 10.60 -0.97 5.77
C LEU A 129 11.27 0.39 6.06
N GLU A 130 10.48 1.41 6.37
CA GLU A 130 11.01 2.72 6.77
C GLU A 130 11.75 2.66 8.11
N ALA A 131 11.28 1.84 9.06
CA ALA A 131 11.97 1.60 10.32
C ALA A 131 13.30 0.85 10.09
N GLU A 132 13.31 -0.15 9.21
CA GLU A 132 14.53 -0.86 8.80
C GLU A 132 15.55 0.08 8.16
N ALA A 133 15.14 0.96 7.24
CA ALA A 133 16.03 1.95 6.63
C ALA A 133 16.65 2.88 7.68
N LYS A 134 15.84 3.42 8.59
CA LYS A 134 16.31 4.29 9.68
C LYS A 134 17.30 3.57 10.61
N PHE A 135 17.08 2.29 10.87
CA PHE A 135 17.99 1.48 11.67
C PHE A 135 19.37 1.36 11.00
N PHE A 136 19.42 1.09 9.69
CA PHE A 136 20.68 1.05 8.94
C PHE A 136 21.40 2.39 8.90
N GLU A 137 20.67 3.50 8.77
CA GLU A 137 21.27 4.84 8.81
C GLU A 137 21.85 5.16 10.20
N PHE A 138 21.09 4.90 11.26
CA PHE A 138 21.52 5.13 12.64
C PHE A 138 22.78 4.32 12.99
N THR A 139 22.77 3.03 12.69
CA THR A 139 23.92 2.15 12.94
C THR A 139 25.17 2.57 12.16
N ALA A 140 25.02 3.05 10.92
CA ALA A 140 26.15 3.59 10.15
C ALA A 140 26.71 4.88 10.78
N THR A 141 25.86 5.77 11.27
CA THR A 141 26.31 6.99 11.96
C THR A 141 27.04 6.68 13.26
N GLU A 142 26.51 5.80 14.11
CA GLU A 142 27.18 5.43 15.36
C GLU A 142 28.52 4.73 15.12
N ALA A 143 28.60 3.84 14.13
CA ALA A 143 29.86 3.19 13.77
C ALA A 143 30.94 4.19 13.32
N SER A 144 30.55 5.25 12.59
CA SER A 144 31.46 6.30 12.15
C SER A 144 31.96 7.19 13.31
N VAL A 145 31.08 7.52 14.26
CA VAL A 145 31.40 8.35 15.42
C VAL A 145 32.26 7.58 16.44
N GLY A 146 31.96 6.30 16.66
CA GLY A 146 32.74 5.43 17.55
C GLY A 146 34.18 5.19 17.07
N LEU A 147 34.42 5.17 15.76
CA LEU A 147 35.77 5.13 15.18
C LEU A 147 36.56 6.42 15.45
N LEU A 148 35.90 7.58 15.34
CA LEU A 148 36.53 8.88 15.60
C LEU A 148 36.86 9.08 17.08
N SER A 149 35.99 8.65 18.01
CA SER A 149 36.25 8.77 19.44
C SER A 149 37.39 7.85 19.90
N TYR A 150 37.48 6.63 19.35
CA TYR A 150 38.58 5.70 19.62
C TYR A 150 39.91 6.22 19.07
N TRP A 151 39.90 6.81 17.87
CA TRP A 151 41.09 7.42 17.30
C TRP A 151 41.58 8.60 18.15
N PHE A 152 40.68 9.46 18.62
CA PHE A 152 41.02 10.62 19.45
C PHE A 152 41.65 10.20 20.78
N CYS A 153 41.17 9.11 21.41
CA CYS A 153 41.75 8.57 22.65
C CYS A 153 43.11 7.88 22.50
N ILE A 154 43.56 7.56 21.28
CA ILE A 154 44.85 6.89 21.03
C ILE A 154 45.95 7.90 20.67
N TYR A 155 45.58 9.12 20.26
CA TYR A 155 46.50 10.14 19.75
C TYR A 155 46.63 11.40 20.64
N GLU A 156 46.04 11.39 21.84
CA GLU A 156 46.33 12.29 22.98
C GLU A 156 46.83 11.47 24.18
#